data_AF-A0A2G6EXJ2-F1
#
_entry.id   AF-A0A2G6EXJ2-F1
#
_cell.length_a   1.000
_cell.length_b   1.000
_cell.length_c   1.000
_cell.angle_alpha   90.00
_cell.angle_beta   90.00
_cell.angle_gamma   90.00
#
_symmetry.space_group_name_H-M   'P 1'
#
loop_
_entity.id
_entity.type
_entity.pdbx_description
1 polymer ?
#
loop_
_entity_poly.entity_id
_entity_poly.type
_entity_poly.pdbx_seq_one_letter_code
_entity_poly.pdbx_strand_id
1 'polypeptide(L)'
;MAQRLADLADQGCPNFFDSQRFGKDNSNLKRLAQWINGDINVTKRHEKSLLLSALRAAEFNRQLGQRVQNRTWQTLVPGDVAILDGSNSHFSVASVDAELSARAAANDIHPAGVLPGADDSIAGAPPLLAELMQRERLQRAYRPLRLRIQQLAWQFVADDLILTMRLPRGAYASGVIRHIFDLQSD
;
A
#
# COMPACT_ATOMS: atom_id res chain seq x y z
N MET A 1 8.91 11.59 -20.89
CA MET A 1 7.78 10.65 -20.83
C MET A 1 8.22 9.20 -21.08
N ALA A 2 8.80 8.88 -22.24
CA ALA A 2 9.23 7.51 -22.57
C ALA A 2 10.17 6.88 -21.52
N GLN A 3 11.19 7.61 -21.03
CA GLN A 3 12.08 7.12 -19.98
C GLN A 3 11.32 6.78 -18.68
N ARG A 4 10.41 7.65 -18.25
CA ARG A 4 9.57 7.44 -17.06
C ARG A 4 8.70 6.18 -17.20
N LEU A 5 8.16 5.92 -18.40
CA LEU A 5 7.39 4.70 -18.69
C LEU A 5 8.28 3.45 -18.67
N ALA A 6 9.51 3.55 -19.18
CA ALA A 6 10.50 2.48 -19.09
C ALA A 6 10.89 2.18 -17.64
N ASP A 7 11.14 3.22 -16.83
CA ASP A 7 11.46 3.08 -15.41
C ASP A 7 10.29 2.43 -14.66
N LEU A 8 9.04 2.81 -14.96
CA LEU A 8 7.85 2.18 -14.39
C LEU A 8 7.69 0.71 -14.81
N ALA A 9 8.05 0.36 -16.04
CA ALA A 9 8.01 -1.02 -16.51
C ALA A 9 9.06 -1.89 -15.79
N ASP A 10 10.25 -1.35 -15.56
CA ASP A 10 11.37 -2.07 -14.95
C ASP A 10 11.25 -2.14 -13.42
N GLN A 11 10.99 -1.00 -12.78
CA GLN A 11 11.04 -0.84 -11.32
C GLN A 11 9.67 -0.82 -10.66
N GLY A 12 8.59 -0.66 -11.42
CA GLY A 12 7.25 -0.44 -10.86
C GLY A 12 7.12 0.91 -10.17
N CYS A 13 6.18 1.02 -9.25
CA CYS A 13 5.95 2.25 -8.48
C CYS A 13 5.57 1.98 -7.02
N PRO A 14 5.59 2.99 -6.14
CA PRO A 14 5.02 2.88 -4.81
C PRO A 14 3.55 2.41 -4.83
N ASN A 15 3.23 1.41 -4.00
CA ASN A 15 1.93 0.73 -3.99
C ASN A 15 0.88 1.41 -3.08
N PHE A 16 0.75 2.73 -3.16
CA PHE A 16 -0.19 3.48 -2.32
C PHE A 16 -1.63 3.01 -2.50
N PHE A 17 -2.40 3.00 -1.41
CA PHE A 17 -3.85 2.97 -1.50
C PHE A 17 -4.38 4.29 -2.04
N ASP A 18 -5.32 4.21 -2.97
CA ASP A 18 -5.96 5.37 -3.57
C ASP A 18 -6.81 6.15 -2.55
N SER A 19 -6.92 7.47 -2.71
CA SER A 19 -7.72 8.34 -1.84
C SER A 19 -9.19 7.92 -1.77
N GLN A 20 -9.74 7.32 -2.83
CA GLN A 20 -11.08 6.74 -2.85
C GLN A 20 -11.31 5.71 -1.73
N ARG A 21 -10.25 5.04 -1.26
CA ARG A 21 -10.30 4.05 -0.17
C ARG A 21 -10.73 4.67 1.16
N PHE A 22 -10.50 5.98 1.34
CA PHE A 22 -10.83 6.72 2.56
C PHE A 22 -12.24 7.33 2.53
N GLY A 23 -12.99 7.11 1.45
CA GLY A 23 -14.29 7.74 1.22
C GLY A 23 -14.16 9.21 0.79
N LYS A 24 -15.25 9.78 0.28
CA LYS A 24 -15.29 11.20 -0.08
C LYS A 24 -14.93 12.06 1.14
N ASP A 25 -14.01 13.01 0.98
CA ASP A 25 -13.55 13.92 2.03
C ASP A 25 -13.08 13.21 3.31
N ASN A 26 -12.45 12.03 3.16
CA ASN A 26 -11.99 11.16 4.25
C ASN A 26 -13.11 10.70 5.19
N SER A 27 -14.35 10.58 4.69
CA SER A 27 -15.52 10.20 5.49
C SER A 27 -15.34 8.89 6.25
N ASN A 28 -14.66 7.89 5.69
CA ASN A 28 -14.42 6.63 6.38
C ASN A 28 -13.45 6.81 7.56
N LEU A 29 -12.41 7.64 7.43
CA LEU A 29 -11.47 7.91 8.52
C LEU A 29 -12.13 8.73 9.63
N LYS A 30 -12.93 9.74 9.28
CA LYS A 30 -13.71 10.54 10.25
C LYS A 30 -14.69 9.65 11.02
N ARG A 31 -15.40 8.77 10.33
CA ARG A 31 -16.36 7.84 10.93
C ARG A 31 -15.68 6.75 11.77
N LEU A 32 -14.51 6.28 11.33
CA LEU A 32 -13.68 5.39 12.14
C LEU A 32 -13.28 6.06 13.46
N ALA A 33 -12.88 7.34 13.44
CA ALA A 33 -12.53 8.07 14.65
C ALA A 33 -13.71 8.16 15.63
N GLN A 34 -14.91 8.47 15.14
CA GLN A 34 -16.14 8.44 15.95
C GLN A 34 -16.40 7.06 16.56
N TRP A 35 -16.13 5.99 15.80
CA TRP A 35 -16.33 4.62 16.30
C TRP A 35 -15.29 4.23 17.35
N ILE A 36 -14.02 4.65 17.18
CA ILE A 36 -12.95 4.45 18.17
C ILE A 36 -13.30 5.16 19.49
N ASN A 37 -13.80 6.40 19.40
CA ASN A 37 -14.16 7.20 20.58
C ASN A 37 -15.46 6.76 21.27
N GLY A 38 -16.23 5.86 20.63
CA GLY A 38 -17.54 5.43 21.15
C GLY A 38 -18.69 6.40 20.86
N ASP A 39 -18.46 7.45 20.08
CA ASP A 39 -19.49 8.42 19.66
C ASP A 39 -20.58 7.77 18.80
N ILE A 40 -20.22 6.70 18.09
CA ILE A 40 -21.15 5.88 17.30
C ILE A 40 -20.91 4.39 17.58
N ASN A 41 -21.96 3.59 17.42
CA ASN A 41 -21.85 2.14 17.41
C ASN A 41 -22.04 1.59 16.00
N VAL A 42 -20.98 1.04 15.41
CA VAL A 42 -21.03 0.42 14.09
C VAL A 42 -21.36 -1.07 14.23
N THR A 43 -22.56 -1.47 13.84
CA THR A 43 -23.04 -2.85 14.00
C THR A 43 -22.97 -3.66 12.71
N LYS A 44 -23.08 -3.01 11.55
CA LYS A 44 -23.12 -3.68 10.24
C LYS A 44 -21.73 -4.20 9.85
N ARG A 45 -21.62 -5.51 9.60
CA ARG A 45 -20.35 -6.18 9.23
C ARG A 45 -19.63 -5.52 8.05
N HIS A 46 -20.38 -5.13 7.01
CA HIS A 46 -19.81 -4.47 5.84
C HIS A 46 -19.18 -3.12 6.19
N GLU A 47 -19.88 -2.31 6.98
CA GLU A 47 -19.40 -1.00 7.42
C GLU A 47 -18.16 -1.13 8.31
N LYS A 48 -18.17 -2.07 9.28
CA LYS A 48 -16.96 -2.40 10.07
C LYS A 48 -15.78 -2.74 9.18
N SER A 49 -15.97 -3.61 8.18
CA SER A 49 -14.92 -4.00 7.25
C SER A 49 -14.39 -2.82 6.44
N LEU A 50 -15.26 -1.89 6.03
CA LEU A 50 -14.88 -0.68 5.31
C LEU A 50 -14.02 0.25 6.18
N LEU A 51 -14.44 0.52 7.42
CA LEU A 51 -13.72 1.42 8.33
C LEU A 51 -12.36 0.83 8.75
N LEU A 52 -12.30 -0.47 9.06
CA LEU A 52 -11.05 -1.16 9.38
C LEU A 52 -10.11 -1.25 8.16
N SER A 53 -10.67 -1.36 6.94
CA SER A 53 -9.90 -1.28 5.70
C SER A 53 -9.30 0.12 5.50
N ALA A 54 -10.04 1.19 5.84
CA ALA A 54 -9.54 2.56 5.79
C ALA A 54 -8.41 2.80 6.80
N LEU A 55 -8.53 2.27 8.03
CA LEU A 55 -7.45 2.29 9.03
C LEU A 55 -6.15 1.72 8.47
N ARG A 56 -6.22 0.49 7.97
CA ARG A 56 -5.06 -0.24 7.45
C ARG A 56 -4.44 0.45 6.25
N ALA A 57 -5.27 1.01 5.36
CA ALA A 57 -4.80 1.75 4.21
C ALA A 57 -4.06 3.04 4.61
N ALA A 58 -4.55 3.76 5.63
CA ALA A 58 -3.90 4.98 6.12
C ALA A 58 -2.54 4.66 6.75
N GLU A 59 -2.48 3.63 7.59
CA GLU A 59 -1.24 3.22 8.24
C GLU A 59 -0.22 2.67 7.22
N PHE A 60 -0.67 1.88 6.23
CA PHE A 60 0.19 1.44 5.13
C PHE A 60 0.73 2.62 4.31
N ASN A 61 -0.13 3.58 3.93
CA ASN A 61 0.30 4.76 3.19
C ASN A 61 1.31 5.60 3.98
N ARG A 62 1.17 5.69 5.31
CA ARG A 62 2.15 6.34 6.19
C ARG A 62 3.51 5.65 6.14
N GLN A 63 3.55 4.32 6.30
CA GLN A 63 4.78 3.52 6.20
C GLN A 63 5.44 3.68 4.83
N LEU A 64 4.66 3.52 3.75
CA LEU A 64 5.17 3.66 2.38
C LEU A 64 5.69 5.07 2.11
N GLY A 65 4.99 6.11 2.58
CA GLY A 65 5.44 7.51 2.46
C GLY A 65 6.82 7.74 3.07
N GLN A 66 7.07 7.20 4.26
CA GLN A 66 8.39 7.25 4.89
C GLN A 66 9.46 6.54 4.06
N ARG A 67 9.13 5.36 3.51
CA ARG A 67 10.05 4.58 2.65
C ARG A 67 10.34 5.27 1.32
N VAL A 68 9.37 5.98 0.76
CA VAL A 68 9.54 6.81 -0.45
C VAL A 68 10.47 7.99 -0.15
N GLN A 69 10.23 8.73 0.94
CA GLN A 69 11.10 9.83 1.38
C GLN A 69 12.55 9.37 1.60
N ASN A 70 12.72 8.20 2.22
CA ASN A 70 14.02 7.61 2.48
C ASN A 70 14.61 6.85 1.28
N ARG A 71 13.93 6.81 0.13
CA ARG A 71 14.35 6.09 -1.09
C ARG A 71 14.64 4.59 -0.89
N THR A 72 13.94 3.93 0.02
CA THR A 72 14.13 2.51 0.34
C THR A 72 12.92 1.64 0.01
N TRP A 73 11.89 2.17 -0.65
CA TRP A 73 10.66 1.42 -0.95
C TRP A 73 10.86 0.21 -1.92
N GLN A 74 11.99 0.15 -2.62
CA GLN A 74 12.36 -0.96 -3.53
C GLN A 74 13.37 -1.94 -2.92
N THR A 75 13.98 -1.58 -1.79
CA THR A 75 15.12 -2.31 -1.22
C THR A 75 14.77 -2.80 0.18
N LEU A 76 15.19 -4.01 0.49
CA LEU A 76 15.09 -4.53 1.84
C LEU A 76 16.05 -3.77 2.77
N VAL A 77 15.61 -3.55 4.00
CA VAL A 77 16.42 -3.07 5.12
C VAL A 77 16.29 -4.05 6.30
N PRO A 78 17.29 -4.14 7.19
CA PRO A 78 17.18 -4.97 8.40
C PRO A 78 15.91 -4.63 9.21
N GLY A 79 15.20 -5.67 9.63
CA GLY A 79 13.91 -5.57 10.33
C GLY A 79 12.68 -5.61 9.41
N ASP A 80 12.87 -5.64 8.09
CA ASP A 80 11.76 -5.76 7.15
C ASP A 80 11.04 -7.09 7.21
N VAL A 81 9.84 -7.10 6.64
CA VAL A 81 9.22 -8.30 6.11
C VAL A 81 9.37 -8.29 4.59
N ALA A 82 9.94 -9.35 4.04
CA ALA A 82 9.96 -9.61 2.61
C ALA A 82 8.71 -10.40 2.21
N ILE A 83 8.08 -10.05 1.10
CA ILE A 83 6.96 -10.78 0.50
C ILE A 83 7.33 -11.24 -0.92
N LEU A 84 7.01 -12.49 -1.25
CA LEU A 84 7.29 -13.07 -2.56
C LEU A 84 6.36 -12.47 -3.62
N ASP A 85 6.90 -12.18 -4.80
CA ASP A 85 6.13 -11.64 -5.92
C ASP A 85 4.96 -12.55 -6.29
N GLY A 86 3.81 -11.93 -6.56
CA GLY A 86 2.60 -12.64 -6.97
C GLY A 86 1.92 -13.51 -5.88
N SER A 87 2.39 -13.50 -4.63
CA SER A 87 1.83 -14.31 -3.54
C SER A 87 1.64 -13.53 -2.23
N ASN A 88 1.09 -14.20 -1.21
CA ASN A 88 1.03 -13.69 0.17
C ASN A 88 2.13 -14.28 1.08
N SER A 89 3.01 -15.13 0.53
CA SER A 89 4.10 -15.75 1.29
C SER A 89 5.13 -14.70 1.66
N HIS A 90 5.50 -14.65 2.93
CA HIS A 90 6.37 -13.62 3.47
C HIS A 90 7.25 -14.17 4.60
N PHE A 91 8.35 -13.48 4.88
CA PHE A 91 9.29 -13.85 5.95
C PHE A 91 10.00 -12.60 6.50
N SER A 92 10.43 -12.67 7.76
CA SER A 92 11.18 -11.60 8.41
C SER A 92 12.63 -11.56 7.93
N VAL A 93 13.17 -10.36 7.74
CA VAL A 93 14.52 -10.09 7.27
C VAL A 93 15.34 -9.48 8.40
N ALA A 94 16.10 -10.30 9.13
CA ALA A 94 16.94 -9.81 10.23
C ALA A 94 18.16 -9.02 9.72
N SER A 95 18.72 -9.44 8.58
CA SER A 95 19.84 -8.80 7.90
C SER A 95 19.67 -8.96 6.39
N VAL A 96 20.24 -8.03 5.61
CA VAL A 96 20.16 -8.07 4.14
C VAL A 96 21.51 -8.49 3.59
N ASP A 97 21.58 -9.67 2.98
CA ASP A 97 22.76 -10.17 2.30
C ASP A 97 22.69 -9.92 0.78
N ALA A 98 23.70 -10.40 0.05
CA ALA A 98 23.78 -10.26 -1.39
C ALA A 98 22.65 -11.00 -2.12
N GLU A 99 22.21 -12.15 -1.59
CA GLU A 99 21.13 -12.94 -2.20
C GLU A 99 19.79 -12.20 -2.11
N LEU A 100 19.42 -11.74 -0.90
CA LEU A 100 18.19 -10.98 -0.70
C LEU A 100 18.19 -9.68 -1.51
N SER A 101 19.33 -9.00 -1.59
CA SER A 101 19.50 -7.81 -2.43
C SER A 101 19.27 -8.12 -3.91
N ALA A 102 19.87 -9.21 -4.42
CA ALA A 102 19.69 -9.64 -5.80
C ALA A 102 18.25 -10.04 -6.10
N ARG A 103 17.58 -10.76 -5.20
CA ARG A 103 16.17 -11.16 -5.34
C ARG A 103 15.24 -9.94 -5.34
N ALA A 104 15.49 -8.94 -4.49
CA ALA A 104 14.72 -7.70 -4.48
C ALA A 104 14.91 -6.90 -5.79
N ALA A 105 16.16 -6.80 -6.28
CA ALA A 105 16.48 -6.15 -7.55
C ALA A 105 15.84 -6.86 -8.75
N ALA A 106 15.82 -8.20 -8.73
CA ALA A 106 15.19 -9.03 -9.77
C ALA A 106 13.64 -9.07 -9.67
N ASN A 107 13.03 -8.32 -8.75
CA ASN A 107 11.59 -8.31 -8.51
C ASN A 107 10.99 -9.64 -8.02
N ASP A 108 11.79 -10.56 -7.47
CA ASP A 108 11.31 -11.83 -6.91
C ASP A 108 10.71 -11.67 -5.50
N ILE A 109 11.26 -10.74 -4.72
CA ILE A 109 10.75 -10.35 -3.41
C ILE A 109 10.63 -8.84 -3.29
N HIS A 110 9.78 -8.39 -2.36
CA HIS A 110 9.52 -6.97 -2.11
C HIS A 110 9.55 -6.68 -0.62
N PRO A 111 10.04 -5.51 -0.18
CA PRO A 111 9.74 -5.05 1.17
C PRO A 111 8.23 -4.88 1.32
N ALA A 112 7.68 -5.26 2.47
CA ALA A 112 6.26 -5.22 2.75
C ALA A 112 5.93 -4.27 3.91
N GLY A 113 4.83 -3.52 3.75
CA GLY A 113 4.22 -2.75 4.83
C GLY A 113 3.25 -3.61 5.63
N VAL A 114 3.14 -3.32 6.93
CA VAL A 114 2.23 -4.02 7.84
C VAL A 114 0.82 -3.44 7.71
N LEU A 115 -0.16 -4.31 7.51
CA LEU A 115 -1.57 -4.01 7.72
C LEU A 115 -1.94 -4.46 9.14
N PRO A 116 -2.06 -3.53 10.10
CA PRO A 116 -2.11 -3.85 11.52
C PRO A 116 -3.30 -4.75 11.88
N GLY A 117 -3.07 -5.64 12.84
CA GLY A 117 -4.03 -6.52 13.48
C GLY A 117 -4.20 -6.24 14.98
N ALA A 118 -4.88 -7.15 15.67
CA ALA A 118 -5.24 -7.06 17.08
C ALA A 118 -4.04 -6.89 18.02
N ASP A 119 -2.91 -7.50 17.67
CA ASP A 119 -1.69 -7.51 18.51
C ASP A 119 -0.67 -6.46 18.07
N ASP A 120 -1.04 -5.59 17.12
CA ASP A 120 -0.18 -4.53 16.63
C ASP A 120 -0.37 -3.22 17.40
N SER A 121 0.74 -2.52 17.60
CA SER A 121 0.71 -1.13 18.06
C SER A 121 0.97 -0.20 16.87
N ILE A 122 0.18 0.87 16.78
CA ILE A 122 0.38 1.93 15.80
C ILE A 122 0.94 3.12 16.56
N ALA A 123 2.13 3.58 16.17
CA ALA A 123 2.81 4.68 16.85
C ALA A 123 1.93 5.95 16.84
N GLY A 124 1.72 6.53 18.03
CA GLY A 124 0.89 7.73 18.20
C GLY A 124 -0.62 7.49 18.14
N ALA A 125 -1.09 6.26 17.99
CA ALA A 125 -2.52 5.95 18.03
C ALA A 125 -3.06 5.88 19.48
N PRO A 126 -4.34 6.24 19.70
CA PRO A 126 -4.95 6.14 21.03
C PRO A 126 -5.11 4.67 21.47
N PRO A 127 -5.06 4.36 22.78
CA PRO A 127 -5.27 3.00 23.30
C PRO A 127 -6.60 2.37 22.85
N LEU A 128 -7.65 3.19 22.72
CA LEU A 128 -8.97 2.77 22.23
C LEU A 128 -8.92 2.11 20.84
N LEU A 129 -7.93 2.47 20.01
CA LEU A 129 -7.76 1.82 18.71
C LEU A 129 -7.27 0.38 18.87
N ALA A 130 -6.34 0.13 19.79
CA ALA A 130 -5.86 -1.22 20.08
C ALA A 130 -7.01 -2.10 20.60
N GLU A 131 -7.81 -1.56 21.52
CA GLU A 131 -9.02 -2.24 22.02
C GLU A 131 -10.02 -2.55 20.90
N LEU A 132 -10.24 -1.60 19.99
CA LEU A 132 -11.09 -1.82 18.81
C LEU A 132 -10.55 -2.95 17.94
N MET A 133 -9.25 -2.96 17.63
CA MET A 133 -8.64 -4.00 16.79
C MET A 133 -8.73 -5.39 17.45
N GLN A 134 -8.55 -5.47 18.78
CA GLN A 134 -8.73 -6.69 19.56
C GLN A 134 -10.19 -7.16 19.56
N ARG A 135 -11.13 -6.25 19.84
CA ARG A 135 -12.58 -6.54 19.82
C ARG A 135 -13.04 -7.08 18.48
N GLU A 136 -12.55 -6.48 17.39
CA GLU A 136 -12.88 -6.90 16.02
C GLU A 136 -11.99 -8.04 15.50
N ARG A 137 -11.10 -8.60 16.35
CA ARG A 137 -10.22 -9.74 16.06
C ARG A 137 -9.42 -9.59 14.76
N LEU A 138 -8.94 -8.38 14.53
CA LEU A 138 -8.34 -7.97 13.27
C LEU A 138 -7.05 -8.78 13.01
N GLN A 139 -6.96 -9.51 11.90
CA GLN A 139 -5.81 -10.40 11.63
C GLN A 139 -4.71 -9.68 10.85
N ARG A 140 -3.50 -9.54 11.42
CA ARG A 140 -2.36 -8.89 10.74
C ARG A 140 -2.18 -9.44 9.32
N ALA A 141 -1.88 -8.55 8.38
CA ALA A 141 -1.53 -8.91 7.01
C ALA A 141 -0.37 -8.05 6.52
N TYR A 142 0.15 -8.37 5.34
CA TYR A 142 1.24 -7.64 4.71
C TYR A 142 0.85 -7.27 3.28
N ARG A 143 1.40 -6.15 2.81
CA ARG A 143 1.23 -5.68 1.42
C ARG A 143 2.59 -5.24 0.89
N PRO A 144 2.97 -5.61 -0.35
CA PRO A 144 4.23 -5.15 -0.92
C PRO A 144 4.23 -3.63 -1.06
N LEU A 145 5.34 -2.98 -0.71
CA LEU A 145 5.55 -1.54 -0.87
C LEU A 145 5.67 -1.13 -2.34
N ARG A 146 6.15 -2.05 -3.18
CA ARG A 146 6.27 -1.89 -4.63
C ARG A 146 5.09 -2.52 -5.34
N LEU A 147 4.52 -1.78 -6.29
CA LEU A 147 3.53 -2.24 -7.26
C LEU A 147 4.24 -2.58 -8.57
N ARG A 148 4.25 -3.86 -8.92
CA ARG A 148 4.71 -4.33 -10.23
C ARG A 148 3.63 -4.07 -11.28
N ILE A 149 4.03 -3.46 -12.39
CA ILE A 149 3.17 -3.23 -13.54
C ILE A 149 3.52 -4.29 -14.57
N GLN A 150 2.63 -5.26 -14.75
CA GLN A 150 2.86 -6.34 -15.70
C GLN A 150 2.41 -5.92 -17.10
N GLN A 151 3.17 -6.31 -18.12
CA GLN A 151 2.81 -6.06 -19.52
C GLN A 151 2.52 -4.58 -19.81
N LEU A 152 3.30 -3.66 -19.22
CA LEU A 152 3.20 -2.23 -19.53
C LEU A 152 3.63 -2.01 -20.98
N ALA A 153 2.69 -1.55 -21.81
CA ALA A 153 2.94 -1.11 -23.17
C ALA A 153 2.34 0.28 -23.35
N TRP A 154 2.97 1.09 -24.19
CA TRP A 154 2.50 2.43 -24.49
C TRP A 154 2.64 2.77 -25.97
N GLN A 155 1.73 3.60 -26.46
CA GLN A 155 1.77 4.13 -27.81
C GLN A 155 1.32 5.59 -27.79
N PHE A 156 2.07 6.45 -28.48
CA PHE A 156 1.66 7.82 -28.78
C PHE A 156 0.88 7.83 -30.09
N VAL A 157 -0.33 8.38 -30.08
CA VAL A 157 -1.21 8.52 -31.25
C VAL A 157 -1.69 9.96 -31.32
N ALA A 158 -1.09 10.74 -32.23
CA ALA A 158 -1.26 12.20 -32.24
C ALA A 158 -0.96 12.79 -30.84
N ASP A 159 -1.95 13.40 -30.19
CA ASP A 159 -1.82 14.00 -28.86
C ASP A 159 -2.19 13.04 -27.72
N ASP A 160 -2.63 11.81 -28.04
CA ASP A 160 -3.05 10.81 -27.06
C ASP A 160 -1.90 9.88 -26.66
N LEU A 161 -1.89 9.48 -25.38
CA LEU A 161 -1.08 8.40 -24.86
C LEU A 161 -1.99 7.21 -24.50
N ILE A 162 -1.84 6.12 -25.26
CA ILE A 162 -2.55 4.86 -24.98
C ILE A 162 -1.65 3.99 -24.12
N LEU A 163 -2.17 3.53 -22.98
CA LEU A 163 -1.48 2.65 -22.03
C LEU A 163 -2.22 1.33 -21.90
N THR A 164 -1.48 0.23 -22.03
CA THR A 164 -1.96 -1.13 -21.70
C THR A 164 -1.13 -1.64 -20.53
N MET A 165 -1.78 -2.16 -19.50
CA MET A 165 -1.10 -2.71 -18.34
C MET A 165 -1.98 -3.73 -17.61
N ARG A 166 -1.33 -4.68 -16.94
CA ARG A 166 -1.96 -5.63 -16.02
C ARG A 166 -1.49 -5.35 -14.61
N LEU A 167 -2.44 -5.23 -13.69
CA LEU A 167 -2.18 -4.94 -12.29
C LEU A 167 -2.65 -6.10 -11.39
N PRO A 168 -1.96 -6.36 -10.27
CA PRO A 168 -2.41 -7.33 -9.29
C PRO A 168 -3.73 -6.90 -8.65
N ARG A 169 -4.45 -7.87 -8.07
CA ARG A 169 -5.71 -7.60 -7.37
C ARG A 169 -5.52 -6.55 -6.27
N GLY A 170 -6.38 -5.54 -6.25
CA GLY A 170 -6.34 -4.48 -5.24
C GLY A 170 -5.27 -3.40 -5.48
N ALA A 171 -4.64 -3.40 -6.67
CA ALA A 171 -3.95 -2.25 -7.22
C ALA A 171 -4.90 -1.43 -8.12
N TYR A 172 -4.56 -0.17 -8.34
CA TYR A 172 -5.41 0.79 -9.06
C TYR A 172 -4.62 1.48 -10.16
N ALA A 173 -5.22 1.60 -11.35
CA ALA A 173 -4.60 2.29 -12.48
C ALA A 173 -4.32 3.77 -12.19
N SER A 174 -5.19 4.43 -11.42
CA SER A 174 -4.98 5.80 -10.93
C SER A 174 -3.67 5.96 -10.16
N GLY A 175 -3.26 4.94 -9.40
CA GLY A 175 -1.98 4.92 -8.68
C GLY A 175 -0.80 4.95 -9.65
N VAL A 176 -0.85 4.16 -10.72
CA VAL A 176 0.18 4.16 -11.78
C VAL A 176 0.20 5.48 -12.54
N ILE A 177 -0.97 6.00 -12.92
CA ILE A 177 -1.10 7.24 -13.72
C ILE A 177 -0.49 8.44 -12.99
N ARG A 178 -0.65 8.55 -11.66
CA ARG A 178 -0.02 9.59 -10.83
C ARG A 178 1.51 9.59 -10.88
N HIS A 179 2.13 8.47 -11.24
CA HIS A 179 3.57 8.40 -11.43
C HIS A 179 4.01 8.71 -12.86
N ILE A 180 3.06 8.84 -13.80
CA ILE A 180 3.31 9.22 -15.19
C ILE A 180 3.13 10.73 -15.35
N PHE A 181 2.02 11.27 -14.82
CA PHE A 181 1.62 12.67 -14.96
C PHE A 181 1.48 13.37 -13.61
N ASP A 182 1.79 14.67 -13.60
CA ASP A 182 1.36 15.55 -12.52
C ASP A 182 -0.12 15.85 -12.72
N LEU A 183 -0.98 15.11 -12.01
CA LEU A 183 -2.42 15.35 -12.05
C LEU A 183 -2.71 16.64 -11.29
N GLN A 184 -3.28 17.63 -11.97
CA GLN A 184 -3.89 18.76 -11.28
C GLN A 184 -5.06 18.22 -10.45
N SER A 185 -4.98 18.43 -9.15
CA SER A 185 -6.07 18.11 -8.23
C SER A 185 -6.94 19.36 -8.16
N ASP A 186 -8.20 19.25 -8.58
CA ASP A 186 -9.23 20.28 -8.37
C ASP A 186 -9.43 20.55 -6.87
#